data_AF-A0A1D2SNI2-F1
#
_entry.id   AF-A0A1D2SNI2-F1
#
_cell.length_a   1.000
_cell.length_b   1.000
_cell.length_c   1.000
_cell.angle_alpha   90.00
_cell.angle_beta   90.00
_cell.angle_gamma   90.00
#
_symmetry.space_group_name_H-M   'P 1'
#
loop_
_entity.id
_entity.type
_entity.pdbx_description
1 polymer ?
#
loop_
_entity_poly.entity_id
_entity_poly.type
_entity_poly.pdbx_seq_one_letter_code
_entity_poly.pdbx_strand_id
1 'polypeptide(L)'
;MLCLPALIVDIPTASAHQASTGWPYPLACCHDGDCATIPGRAVTEGHGGWNIDLLPGDHPRVTHRNRYFVPYGSEIPSQDREFHICLHPTEEQENCFFVPPGST
;
A
#
# COMPACT_ATOMS: atom_id res chain seq x y z
N MET A 1 -40.83 8.90 -29.55
CA MET A 1 -40.16 8.24 -28.41
C MET A 1 -38.71 8.03 -28.77
N LEU A 2 -37.81 8.85 -28.24
CA LEU A 2 -36.36 8.66 -28.38
C LEU A 2 -35.86 8.00 -27.09
N CYS A 3 -35.34 6.79 -27.19
CA CYS A 3 -34.72 6.06 -26.09
C CYS A 3 -33.28 6.59 -25.94
N LEU A 4 -33.02 7.40 -24.91
CA LEU A 4 -31.65 7.75 -24.55
C LEU A 4 -30.98 6.51 -23.92
N PRO A 5 -29.77 6.12 -24.34
CA PRO A 5 -29.03 5.07 -23.67
C PRO A 5 -28.53 5.62 -22.32
N ALA A 6 -28.94 4.99 -21.23
CA ALA A 6 -28.38 5.27 -19.91
C ALA A 6 -26.95 4.74 -19.89
N LEU A 7 -25.96 5.64 -19.86
CA LEU A 7 -24.59 5.30 -19.51
C LEU A 7 -24.56 4.91 -18.03
N ILE A 8 -24.48 3.61 -17.76
CA ILE A 8 -24.23 3.08 -16.42
C ILE A 8 -22.75 3.34 -16.14
N VAL A 9 -22.47 4.37 -15.35
CA VAL A 9 -21.12 4.65 -14.84
C VAL A 9 -20.98 3.83 -13.56
N ASP A 10 -20.23 2.73 -13.63
CA ASP A 10 -19.80 2.01 -12.43
C ASP A 10 -18.87 2.93 -11.64
N ILE A 11 -19.38 3.47 -10.53
CA ILE A 11 -18.57 4.21 -9.57
C ILE A 11 -17.86 3.17 -8.71
N PRO A 12 -16.53 3.00 -8.79
CA PRO A 12 -15.83 2.09 -7.90
C PRO A 12 -15.98 2.61 -6.47
N THR A 13 -16.64 1.83 -5.62
CA THR A 13 -16.67 2.11 -4.18
C THR A 13 -15.30 1.76 -3.62
N ALA A 14 -14.39 2.74 -3.56
CA ALA A 14 -13.16 2.59 -2.81
C ALA A 14 -13.54 2.37 -1.32
N SER A 15 -13.44 1.13 -0.85
CA SER A 15 -13.51 0.86 0.58
C SER A 15 -12.18 1.29 1.21
N ALA A 16 -12.22 1.89 2.39
CA ALA A 16 -11.02 2.33 3.13
C ALA A 16 -10.04 1.19 3.46
N HIS A 17 -10.37 -0.06 3.09
CA HIS A 17 -9.62 -1.27 3.39
C HIS A 17 -9.17 -2.03 2.12
N GLN A 18 -9.06 -1.36 0.97
CA GLN A 18 -8.61 -1.99 -0.27
C GLN A 18 -7.62 -1.10 -1.03
N ALA A 19 -6.70 -1.75 -1.73
CA ALA A 19 -5.84 -1.11 -2.71
C ALA A 19 -6.66 -0.52 -3.88
N SER A 20 -6.03 0.35 -4.68
CA SER A 20 -6.67 0.97 -5.86
C SER A 20 -7.17 -0.05 -6.89
N THR A 21 -6.65 -1.27 -6.86
CA THR A 21 -7.07 -2.40 -7.71
C THR A 21 -8.27 -3.16 -7.17
N GLY A 22 -8.79 -2.79 -6.00
CA GLY A 22 -9.91 -3.44 -5.32
C GLY A 22 -9.49 -4.62 -4.42
N TRP A 23 -8.19 -4.94 -4.34
CA TRP A 23 -7.69 -5.98 -3.45
C TRP A 23 -7.81 -5.56 -1.98
N PRO A 24 -8.53 -6.31 -1.12
CA PRO A 24 -8.65 -5.98 0.29
C PRO A 24 -7.36 -6.29 1.05
N TYR A 25 -6.90 -5.32 1.86
CA TYR A 25 -5.81 -5.56 2.78
C TYR A 25 -6.24 -6.50 3.94
N PRO A 26 -5.33 -7.33 4.49
CA PRO A 26 -5.63 -8.12 5.67
C PRO A 26 -6.04 -7.24 6.86
N LEU A 27 -7.08 -7.64 7.59
CA LEU A 27 -7.60 -6.86 8.74
C LEU A 27 -6.54 -6.59 9.81
N ALA A 28 -5.62 -7.53 10.04
CA ALA A 28 -4.51 -7.36 10.99
C ALA A 28 -3.57 -6.19 10.60
N CYS A 29 -3.49 -5.86 9.31
CA CYS A 29 -2.63 -4.80 8.81
C CYS A 29 -3.27 -3.40 8.91
N CYS A 30 -4.61 -3.30 8.86
CA CYS A 30 -5.32 -2.02 8.77
C CYS A 30 -6.23 -1.70 9.97
N HIS A 31 -6.27 -2.53 11.02
CA HIS A 31 -7.18 -2.31 12.16
C HIS A 31 -7.00 -0.93 12.82
N ASP A 32 -5.75 -0.57 13.11
CA ASP A 32 -5.38 0.73 13.69
C ASP A 32 -4.45 1.52 12.76
N GLY A 33 -4.37 1.15 11.48
CA GLY A 33 -3.40 1.70 10.54
C GLY A 33 -4.03 2.31 9.30
N ASP A 34 -3.18 2.86 8.44
CA ASP A 34 -3.56 3.21 7.07
C ASP A 34 -2.61 2.54 6.10
N CYS A 35 -3.21 2.00 5.05
CA CYS A 35 -2.61 1.05 4.14
C CYS A 35 -2.68 1.66 2.74
N ALA A 36 -1.53 1.87 2.10
CA ALA A 36 -1.52 2.40 0.75
C ALA A 36 -0.33 1.92 -0.07
N THR A 37 -0.47 2.07 -1.38
CA THR A 37 0.61 1.89 -2.34
C THR A 37 1.73 2.88 -2.06
N ILE A 38 2.98 2.41 -2.13
CA ILE A 38 4.18 3.24 -2.08
C ILE A 38 4.97 3.10 -3.38
N PRO A 39 5.73 4.13 -3.78
CA PRO A 39 6.47 4.04 -5.03
C PRO A 39 7.66 3.10 -4.89
N GLY A 40 7.91 2.26 -5.90
CA GLY A 40 9.05 1.35 -5.90
C GLY A 40 10.41 2.04 -5.70
N ARG A 41 10.55 3.33 -6.07
CA ARG A 41 11.76 4.14 -5.81
C ARG A 41 12.08 4.31 -4.32
N ALA A 42 11.08 4.20 -3.46
CA ALA A 42 11.24 4.31 -2.01
C ALA A 42 11.69 2.99 -1.39
N VAL A 43 11.72 1.90 -2.16
CA VAL A 43 12.08 0.57 -1.69
C VAL A 43 13.42 0.16 -2.29
N THR A 44 14.35 -0.27 -1.44
CA THR A 44 15.63 -0.81 -1.87
C THR A 44 15.88 -2.14 -1.17
N GLU A 45 16.16 -3.18 -1.93
CA GLU A 45 16.65 -4.44 -1.39
C GLU A 45 18.03 -4.24 -0.74
N GLY A 46 18.16 -4.70 0.49
CA GLY A 46 19.37 -4.60 1.27
C GLY A 46 19.87 -5.96 1.74
N HIS A 47 20.97 -5.92 2.49
CA HIS A 47 21.47 -7.13 3.14
C HIS A 47 20.56 -7.52 4.30
N GLY A 48 19.79 -8.60 4.14
CA GLY A 48 18.92 -9.16 5.17
C GLY A 48 17.50 -8.62 5.21
N GLY A 49 17.12 -7.71 4.30
CA GLY A 49 15.75 -7.20 4.23
C GLY A 49 15.58 -6.03 3.28
N TRP A 50 14.41 -5.42 3.35
CA TRP A 50 13.98 -4.27 2.57
C TRP A 50 14.22 -2.98 3.35
N ASN A 51 14.90 -2.02 2.74
CA ASN A 51 14.97 -0.65 3.24
C ASN A 51 13.90 0.18 2.55
N ILE A 52 13.07 0.85 3.34
CA ILE A 52 11.96 1.68 2.84
C ILE A 52 12.21 3.10 3.31
N ASP A 53 12.32 4.04 2.37
CA ASP A 53 12.61 5.45 2.60
C ASP A 53 11.50 6.31 2.00
N LEU A 54 10.47 6.61 2.82
CA LEU A 54 9.31 7.37 2.39
C LEU A 54 9.54 8.87 2.57
N LEU A 55 9.28 9.63 1.52
CA LEU A 55 9.21 11.09 1.58
C LEU A 55 7.75 11.54 1.79
N PRO A 56 7.52 12.80 2.24
CA PRO A 56 6.19 13.36 2.31
C PRO A 56 5.40 13.17 1.00
N GLY A 57 4.22 12.56 1.10
CA GLY A 57 3.35 12.25 -0.03
C GLY A 57 3.59 10.90 -0.73
N ASP A 58 4.65 10.15 -0.40
CA ASP A 58 4.83 8.78 -0.90
C ASP A 58 3.79 7.79 -0.33
N HIS A 59 3.19 8.15 0.81
CA HIS A 59 2.05 7.50 1.43
C HIS A 59 1.15 8.61 2.02
N PRO A 60 -0.20 8.49 2.01
CA PRO A 60 -1.11 9.56 2.42
C PRO A 60 -0.87 10.11 3.85
N ARG A 61 -0.41 9.26 4.77
CA ARG A 61 -0.06 9.65 6.14
C ARG A 61 1.32 10.28 6.31
N VAL A 62 2.24 10.11 5.36
CA VAL A 62 3.64 10.50 5.56
C VAL A 62 3.80 12.02 5.40
N THR A 63 4.13 12.70 6.50
CA THR A 63 4.28 14.16 6.57
C THR A 63 5.74 14.62 6.64
N HIS A 64 6.64 13.71 7.01
CA HIS A 64 8.09 13.91 7.04
C HIS A 64 8.81 12.67 6.51
N ARG A 65 10.14 12.71 6.36
CA ARG A 65 10.88 11.56 5.84
C ARG A 65 10.92 10.45 6.90
N ASN A 66 10.37 9.28 6.58
CA ASN A 66 10.37 8.10 7.42
C ASN A 66 11.18 6.97 6.80
N ARG A 67 11.90 6.22 7.65
CA ARG A 67 12.71 5.08 7.24
C ARG A 67 12.34 3.84 8.02
N TYR A 68 12.05 2.77 7.31
CA TYR A 68 11.70 1.47 7.88
C TYR A 68 12.64 0.39 7.35
N PHE A 69 12.83 -0.65 8.14
CA PHE A 69 13.56 -1.84 7.73
C PHE A 69 12.68 -3.07 7.98
N VAL A 70 12.40 -3.82 6.92
CA VAL A 70 11.60 -5.04 7.00
C VAL A 70 12.50 -6.23 6.69
N PRO A 71 12.77 -7.13 7.66
CA PRO A 71 13.58 -8.32 7.41
C PRO A 71 12.96 -9.22 6.34
N TYR A 72 13.79 -9.88 5.53
CA TYR A 72 13.29 -10.88 4.59
C TYR A 72 12.48 -11.97 5.30
N GLY A 73 11.39 -12.40 4.67
CA GLY A 73 10.42 -13.34 5.22
C GLY A 73 9.37 -12.70 6.15
N SER A 74 9.46 -11.39 6.41
CA SER A 74 8.42 -10.63 7.14
C SER A 74 7.49 -9.87 6.19
N GLU A 75 7.91 -9.67 4.94
CA GLU A 75 7.06 -9.13 3.89
C GLU A 75 5.88 -10.06 3.55
N ILE A 76 4.82 -9.47 3.01
CA ILE A 76 3.64 -10.18 2.54
C ILE A 76 3.55 -10.05 1.02
N PRO A 77 3.22 -11.10 0.25
CA PRO A 77 3.02 -10.97 -1.18
C PRO A 77 1.86 -10.02 -1.52
N SER A 78 2.16 -8.95 -2.24
CA SER A 78 1.16 -8.05 -2.82
C SER A 78 0.35 -8.78 -3.90
N GLN A 79 -0.94 -8.48 -4.00
CA GLN A 79 -1.84 -9.07 -5.00
C GLN A 79 -2.01 -8.21 -6.26
N ASP A 80 -1.33 -7.05 -6.36
CA ASP A 80 -1.56 -6.10 -7.44
C ASP A 80 -0.31 -5.49 -8.10
N ARG A 81 0.82 -6.19 -8.07
CA ARG A 81 2.10 -5.79 -8.71
C ARG A 81 2.70 -4.47 -8.22
N GLU A 82 2.14 -3.88 -7.17
CA GLU A 82 2.68 -2.70 -6.52
C GLU A 82 3.20 -3.02 -5.12
N PHE A 83 4.11 -2.18 -4.61
CA PHE A 83 4.51 -2.18 -3.21
C PHE A 83 3.45 -1.48 -2.37
N HIS A 84 3.19 -1.98 -1.18
CA HIS A 84 2.31 -1.31 -0.21
C HIS A 84 2.93 -1.31 1.17
N ILE A 85 2.59 -0.32 1.97
CA ILE A 85 2.92 -0.29 3.39
C ILE A 85 1.68 0.07 4.18
N CYS A 86 1.57 -0.51 5.36
CA CYS A 86 0.59 -0.13 6.36
C CYS A 86 1.34 0.54 7.49
N LEU A 87 0.96 1.77 7.83
CA LEU A 87 1.56 2.51 8.93
C LEU A 87 0.62 2.50 10.14
N HIS A 88 1.19 2.37 11.33
CA HIS A 88 0.49 2.66 12.59
C HIS A 88 -0.01 4.13 12.61
N PRO A 89 -0.91 4.52 13.54
CA PRO A 89 -1.57 5.83 13.51
C PRO A 89 -0.60 7.02 13.46
N THR A 90 0.60 6.86 14.02
CA THR A 90 1.57 7.93 14.23
C THR A 90 2.64 8.03 13.16
N GLU A 91 2.50 7.38 11.99
CA GLU A 91 3.51 7.33 10.89
C GLU A 91 4.91 6.79 11.26
N GLU A 92 5.32 6.74 12.52
CA GLU A 92 6.65 6.32 13.00
C GLU A 92 6.94 4.82 12.89
N GLN A 93 5.91 3.98 12.72
CA GLN A 93 6.03 2.52 12.74
C GLN A 93 5.29 1.91 11.58
N GLU A 94 5.96 0.99 10.87
CA GLU A 94 5.32 0.09 9.94
C GLU A 94 4.56 -1.01 10.70
N ASN A 95 3.45 -1.47 10.13
CA ASN A 95 2.70 -2.61 10.64
C ASN A 95 2.79 -3.81 9.67
N CYS A 96 2.63 -3.55 8.36
CA CYS A 96 2.76 -4.55 7.32
C CYS A 96 3.46 -3.93 6.10
N PHE A 97 4.22 -4.74 5.38
CA PHE A 97 4.85 -4.35 4.12
C PHE A 97 4.58 -5.42 3.06
N PHE A 98 4.16 -4.98 1.87
CA PHE A 98 3.78 -5.84 0.77
C PHE A 98 4.69 -5.64 -0.43
N VAL A 99 5.14 -6.76 -0.99
CA VAL A 99 6.11 -6.81 -2.09
C VAL A 99 5.46 -7.38 -3.33
N PRO A 100 5.64 -6.77 -4.52
CA PRO A 100 5.08 -7.29 -5.75
C PRO A 100 5.74 -8.62 -6.17
N PRO A 101 5.01 -9.51 -6.85
CA PRO A 101 5.56 -10.77 -7.32
C PRO A 101 6.80 -10.57 -8.18
N GLY A 102 7.84 -11.39 -7.96
CA GLY A 102 9.08 -11.35 -8.75
C GLY A 102 10.07 -10.25 -8.36
N SER A 103 9.85 -9.58 -7.23
CA SER A 103 10.87 -8.74 -6.59
C SER A 103 11.79 -9.65 -5.77
N THR A 104 12.97 -9.97 -6.31
CA THR A 104 14.02 -10.80 -5.73
C THR A 104 15.37 -10.36 -6.23
#